data_AF-A0A6C0GTK4-F1
#
_entry.id   AF-A0A6C0GTK4-F1
#
_cell.length_a   1.000
_cell.length_b   1.000
_cell.length_c   1.000
_cell.angle_alpha   90.00
_cell.angle_beta   90.00
_cell.angle_gamma   90.00
#
_symmetry.space_group_name_H-M   'P 1'
#
loop_
_entity.id
_entity.type
_entity.pdbx_description
1 polymer ?
#
loop_
_entity_poly.entity_id
_entity_poly.type
_entity_poly.pdbx_seq_one_letter_code
_entity_poly.pdbx_strand_id
1 'polypeptide(L)'
;MSFISTSLEQASSWEDICFPIEAVELSSLLPEGYQLLATDRQIAIIGDSHLGGKDIFALQSKEYSLIPNSLIRSVIDDCISGYSLNIRYTTQGEFSIAIILPEKVNMGSEQLYKSVIINNSYNGKTPFTIQGTSIGMYNEKRVRSSYYREICSNGLMGWVDDFISMQDYLNWLAAGQPKKSKDRQQQVSKEIKEDIPKEELLQKRFSHKGLKNEWFKEYLAKELHNFLNYPKSLTAQVYNRLSSKPVSKEAESIITDIGVPRMLAKQAQDRLRREEKLLSVKPNLWLVYNAVNYALFNSRSSLTINDRYKLDESALHYLTTQTI
;
A
#
# COMPACT_ATOMS: atom_id res chain seq x y z
N MET A 1 -9.37 -22.34 -6.16
CA MET A 1 -8.08 -21.78 -6.61
C MET A 1 -7.06 -22.03 -5.51
N SER A 2 -6.01 -22.80 -5.78
CA SER A 2 -4.91 -23.00 -4.82
C SER A 2 -4.13 -21.70 -4.69
N PHE A 3 -4.16 -21.08 -3.50
CA PHE A 3 -3.26 -19.96 -3.23
C PHE A 3 -1.85 -20.53 -3.11
N ILE A 4 -1.05 -20.37 -4.16
CA ILE A 4 0.36 -20.73 -4.11
C ILE A 4 1.00 -19.75 -3.12
N SER A 5 1.49 -20.28 -2.00
CA SER A 5 2.25 -19.49 -1.03
C SER A 5 3.53 -19.00 -1.72
N THR A 6 3.71 -17.68 -1.84
CA THR A 6 4.87 -17.05 -2.48
C THR A 6 5.59 -16.14 -1.50
N SER A 7 6.91 -16.09 -1.63
CA SER A 7 7.70 -15.00 -1.06
C SER A 7 7.59 -13.82 -2.00
N LEU A 8 7.54 -12.60 -1.45
CA LEU A 8 7.67 -11.41 -2.28
C LEU A 8 9.12 -11.29 -2.73
N GLU A 9 9.34 -11.19 -4.03
CA GLU A 9 10.64 -10.86 -4.59
C GLU A 9 11.00 -9.41 -4.26
N GLN A 10 12.30 -9.11 -4.28
CA GLN A 10 12.84 -7.82 -3.91
C GLN A 10 13.62 -7.23 -5.06
N ALA A 11 13.38 -5.95 -5.33
CA ALA A 11 14.14 -5.16 -6.28
C ALA A 11 14.50 -3.80 -5.67
N SER A 12 15.61 -3.23 -6.13
CA SER A 12 16.08 -1.89 -5.75
C SER A 12 16.26 -0.98 -6.96
N SER A 13 15.81 -1.43 -8.14
CA SER A 13 15.98 -0.74 -9.41
C SER A 13 14.67 -0.84 -10.21
N TRP A 14 14.41 0.19 -11.02
CA TRP A 14 13.25 0.20 -11.91
C TRP A 14 13.38 -0.83 -13.02
N GLU A 15 14.60 -1.10 -13.47
CA GLU A 15 14.91 -2.05 -14.54
C GLU A 15 14.37 -3.46 -14.22
N ASP A 16 14.29 -3.82 -12.94
CA ASP A 16 13.74 -5.10 -12.49
C ASP A 16 12.21 -5.22 -12.68
N ILE A 17 11.48 -4.09 -12.74
CA ILE A 17 10.00 -4.09 -12.78
C ILE A 17 9.39 -3.30 -13.95
N CYS A 18 10.20 -2.59 -14.72
CA CYS A 18 9.83 -1.83 -15.92
C CYS A 18 10.04 -2.66 -17.19
N PHE A 19 9.53 -3.88 -17.22
CA PHE A 19 9.51 -4.70 -18.42
C PHE A 19 8.36 -4.31 -19.37
N PRO A 20 8.48 -4.61 -20.68
CA PRO A 20 7.41 -4.37 -21.65
C PRO A 20 6.11 -5.06 -21.24
N ILE A 21 5.01 -4.29 -21.26
CA ILE A 21 3.67 -4.74 -20.91
C ILE A 21 2.66 -4.07 -21.85
N GLU A 22 1.74 -4.85 -22.40
CA GLU A 22 0.77 -4.39 -23.39
C GLU A 22 -0.62 -4.98 -23.14
N ALA A 23 -1.63 -4.22 -23.55
CA ALA A 23 -3.02 -4.66 -23.58
C ALA A 23 -3.37 -4.99 -25.03
N VAL A 24 -3.64 -6.27 -25.32
CA VAL A 24 -3.94 -6.75 -26.67
C VAL A 24 -5.32 -7.41 -26.72
N GLU A 25 -5.97 -7.37 -27.88
CA GLU A 25 -7.23 -8.10 -28.04
C GLU A 25 -7.00 -9.60 -27.92
N LEU A 26 -7.77 -10.27 -27.06
CA LEU A 26 -7.64 -11.71 -26.82
C LEU A 26 -7.84 -12.52 -28.11
N SER A 27 -8.72 -12.06 -29.01
CA SER A 27 -8.94 -12.66 -30.33
C SER A 27 -7.67 -12.74 -31.17
N SER A 28 -6.77 -11.74 -31.06
CA SER A 28 -5.52 -11.70 -31.83
C SER A 28 -4.48 -12.75 -31.40
N LEU A 29 -4.69 -13.38 -30.23
CA LEU A 29 -3.81 -14.40 -29.67
C LEU A 29 -4.27 -15.82 -29.98
N LEU A 30 -5.49 -15.98 -30.48
CA LEU A 30 -6.06 -17.30 -30.75
C LEU A 30 -5.55 -17.81 -32.11
N PRO A 31 -5.33 -19.13 -32.26
CA PRO A 31 -5.02 -19.72 -33.56
C PRO A 31 -6.12 -19.45 -34.60
N GLU A 32 -5.77 -19.49 -35.88
CA GLU A 32 -6.74 -19.34 -36.96
C GLU A 32 -7.90 -20.34 -36.84
N GLY A 33 -9.12 -19.88 -37.10
CA GLY A 33 -10.34 -20.68 -37.01
C GLY A 33 -11.02 -20.69 -35.63
N TYR A 34 -10.36 -20.19 -34.59
CA TYR A 34 -10.99 -20.01 -33.27
C TYR A 34 -11.81 -18.72 -33.25
N GLN A 35 -13.06 -18.81 -32.77
CA GLN A 35 -13.92 -17.65 -32.56
C GLN A 35 -14.10 -17.41 -31.07
N LEU A 36 -13.80 -16.18 -30.64
CA LEU A 36 -14.09 -15.75 -29.28
C LEU A 36 -15.60 -15.49 -29.17
N LEU A 37 -16.30 -16.34 -28.42
CA LEU A 37 -17.71 -16.09 -28.08
C LEU A 37 -17.83 -14.85 -27.19
N ALA A 38 -19.03 -14.26 -27.15
CA ALA A 38 -19.30 -13.06 -26.37
C ALA A 38 -18.85 -13.23 -24.90
N THR A 39 -17.81 -12.48 -24.52
CA THR A 39 -17.24 -12.45 -23.18
C THR A 39 -16.97 -11.01 -22.77
N ASP A 40 -17.04 -10.74 -21.48
CA ASP A 40 -16.61 -9.47 -20.90
C ASP A 40 -15.08 -9.34 -20.91
N ARG A 41 -14.32 -10.44 -20.96
CA ARG A 41 -12.85 -10.46 -20.93
C ARG A 41 -12.24 -10.55 -22.32
N GLN A 42 -12.15 -9.40 -22.98
CA GLN A 42 -11.73 -9.31 -24.39
C GLN A 42 -10.29 -8.84 -24.55
N ILE A 43 -9.63 -8.42 -23.47
CA ILE A 43 -8.27 -7.89 -23.49
C ILE A 43 -7.37 -8.83 -22.68
N ALA A 44 -6.23 -9.21 -23.24
CA ALA A 44 -5.15 -9.86 -22.52
C ALA A 44 -4.08 -8.83 -22.14
N ILE A 45 -3.63 -8.87 -20.89
CA ILE A 45 -2.46 -8.11 -20.43
C ILE A 45 -1.26 -9.02 -20.56
N ILE A 46 -0.37 -8.70 -21.51
CA ILE A 46 0.80 -9.51 -21.84
C ILE A 46 2.06 -8.75 -21.50
N GLY A 47 3.03 -9.40 -20.87
CA GLY A 47 4.36 -8.84 -20.69
C GLY A 47 5.45 -9.88 -20.78
N ASP A 48 6.68 -9.41 -20.96
CA ASP A 48 7.85 -10.27 -21.03
C ASP A 48 8.26 -10.64 -19.60
N SER A 49 8.10 -11.91 -19.24
CA SER A 49 8.54 -12.36 -17.91
C SER A 49 10.03 -12.65 -17.89
N HIS A 50 10.58 -12.71 -16.67
CA HIS A 50 11.98 -13.04 -16.43
C HIS A 50 12.43 -14.40 -16.99
N LEU A 51 11.50 -15.25 -17.46
CA LEU A 51 11.77 -16.58 -18.01
C LEU A 51 11.95 -16.59 -19.54
N GLY A 52 12.01 -15.43 -20.20
CA GLY A 52 12.33 -15.32 -21.63
C GLY A 52 11.15 -15.58 -22.57
N GLY A 53 9.91 -15.41 -22.09
CA GLY A 53 8.69 -15.57 -22.86
C GLY A 53 7.63 -14.52 -22.50
N LYS A 54 6.58 -14.45 -23.31
CA LYS A 54 5.41 -13.60 -23.07
C LYS A 54 4.42 -14.31 -22.15
N ASP A 55 4.15 -13.72 -20.99
CA ASP A 55 3.17 -14.21 -20.04
C ASP A 55 1.88 -13.39 -20.09
N ILE A 56 0.75 -14.07 -19.98
CA ILE A 56 -0.57 -13.43 -19.84
C ILE A 56 -0.82 -13.21 -18.34
N PHE A 57 -0.68 -11.97 -17.88
CA PHE A 57 -0.89 -11.58 -16.48
C PHE A 57 -2.36 -11.56 -16.08
N ALA A 58 -3.23 -11.16 -17.01
CA ALA A 58 -4.68 -11.18 -16.80
C ALA A 58 -5.48 -11.16 -18.10
N LEU A 59 -6.72 -11.61 -17.98
CA LEU A 59 -7.78 -11.37 -18.95
C LEU A 59 -8.76 -10.36 -18.37
N GLN A 60 -8.97 -9.26 -19.07
CA GLN A 60 -9.66 -8.07 -18.58
C GLN A 60 -10.71 -7.57 -19.58
N SER A 61 -11.60 -6.69 -19.10
CA SER A 61 -12.57 -6.02 -19.96
C SER A 61 -11.94 -4.99 -20.88
N LYS A 62 -12.61 -4.64 -21.98
CA LYS A 62 -12.16 -3.56 -22.89
C LYS A 62 -11.90 -2.23 -22.19
N GLU A 63 -12.61 -1.97 -21.10
CA GLU A 63 -12.44 -0.75 -20.32
C GLU A 63 -11.16 -0.77 -19.47
N TYR A 64 -10.43 -1.88 -19.40
CA TYR A 64 -9.31 -2.00 -18.47
C TYR A 64 -8.15 -1.06 -18.81
N SER A 65 -7.69 -0.32 -17.82
CA SER A 65 -6.58 0.62 -17.91
C SER A 65 -5.31 0.02 -17.35
N LEU A 66 -4.40 -0.33 -18.25
CA LEU A 66 -3.04 -0.75 -17.92
C LEU A 66 -2.20 0.49 -17.60
N ILE A 67 -1.61 0.53 -16.39
CA ILE A 67 -0.62 1.53 -15.98
C ILE A 67 0.74 0.82 -15.93
N PRO A 68 1.63 1.02 -16.92
CA PRO A 68 2.98 0.45 -16.89
C PRO A 68 3.81 1.05 -15.75
N ASN A 69 4.68 0.26 -15.13
CA ASN A 69 5.61 0.78 -14.12
C ASN A 69 6.57 1.83 -14.70
N SER A 70 6.87 1.77 -16.00
CA SER A 70 7.65 2.81 -16.70
C SER A 70 6.97 4.18 -16.68
N LEU A 71 5.62 4.20 -16.69
CA LEU A 71 4.83 5.42 -16.56
C LEU A 71 4.93 6.00 -15.14
N ILE A 72 4.92 5.14 -14.12
CA ILE A 72 5.10 5.53 -12.73
C ILE A 72 6.51 6.10 -12.55
N ARG A 73 7.53 5.39 -13.03
CA ARG A 73 8.93 5.83 -13.02
C ARG A 73 9.08 7.23 -13.59
N SER A 74 8.56 7.49 -14.80
CA SER A 74 8.76 8.78 -15.45
C SER A 74 8.23 9.93 -14.60
N VAL A 75 7.06 9.77 -13.98
CA VAL A 75 6.48 10.81 -13.12
C VAL A 75 7.29 10.98 -11.83
N ILE A 76 7.79 9.89 -11.26
CA ILE A 76 8.66 9.96 -10.07
C ILE A 76 9.97 10.67 -10.39
N ASP A 77 10.63 10.31 -11.49
CA ASP A 77 11.89 10.92 -11.95
C ASP A 77 11.71 12.42 -12.22
N ASP A 78 10.56 12.84 -12.76
CA ASP A 78 10.24 14.24 -13.01
C ASP A 78 9.98 15.04 -11.71
N CYS A 79 9.44 14.41 -10.67
CA CYS A 79 8.99 15.09 -9.45
C CYS A 79 9.97 15.00 -8.28
N ILE A 80 10.78 13.95 -8.21
CA ILE A 80 11.60 13.61 -7.04
C ILE A 80 13.03 13.31 -7.51
N SER A 81 14.00 14.03 -6.95
CA SER A 81 15.41 13.76 -7.18
C SER A 81 16.05 13.06 -5.97
N GLY A 82 17.08 12.24 -6.23
CA GLY A 82 17.90 11.62 -5.18
C GLY A 82 17.17 10.59 -4.30
N TYR A 83 16.11 9.97 -4.80
CA TYR A 83 15.41 8.90 -4.08
C TYR A 83 16.11 7.55 -4.24
N SER A 84 15.79 6.61 -3.35
CA SER A 84 16.14 5.19 -3.49
C SER A 84 14.88 4.34 -3.53
N LEU A 85 15.00 3.07 -3.94
CA LEU A 85 13.86 2.18 -4.13
C LEU A 85 13.94 0.97 -3.21
N ASN A 86 12.81 0.60 -2.62
CA ASN A 86 12.57 -0.75 -2.13
C ASN A 86 11.28 -1.28 -2.74
N ILE A 87 11.40 -2.30 -3.58
CA ILE A 87 10.28 -2.84 -4.34
C ILE A 87 10.01 -4.26 -3.85
N ARG A 88 8.75 -4.56 -3.54
CA ARG A 88 8.25 -5.90 -3.25
C ARG A 88 7.28 -6.31 -4.33
N TYR A 89 7.53 -7.43 -5.00
CA TYR A 89 6.68 -7.86 -6.09
C TYR A 89 6.45 -9.36 -6.13
N THR A 90 5.49 -9.77 -6.95
CA THR A 90 5.23 -11.18 -7.26
C THR A 90 5.46 -11.42 -8.75
N THR A 91 5.83 -12.66 -9.09
CA THR A 91 5.88 -13.11 -10.49
C THR A 91 4.54 -13.02 -11.23
N GLN A 92 3.43 -12.84 -10.49
CA GLN A 92 2.10 -12.61 -11.05
C GLN A 92 1.80 -11.14 -11.36
N GLY A 93 2.80 -10.25 -11.33
CA GLY A 93 2.62 -8.85 -11.69
C GLY A 93 1.86 -8.04 -10.65
N GLU A 94 2.15 -8.24 -9.37
CA GLU A 94 1.72 -7.35 -8.28
C GLU A 94 2.95 -6.66 -7.70
N PHE A 95 2.87 -5.37 -7.46
CA PHE A 95 3.99 -4.53 -7.04
C PHE A 95 3.59 -3.64 -5.86
N SER A 96 4.51 -3.53 -4.91
CA SER A 96 4.56 -2.50 -3.87
C SER A 96 5.90 -1.80 -4.01
N ILE A 97 5.86 -0.53 -4.41
CA ILE A 97 7.01 0.28 -4.79
C ILE A 97 7.16 1.35 -3.71
N ALA A 98 8.18 1.23 -2.87
CA ALA A 98 8.53 2.26 -1.90
C ALA A 98 9.62 3.17 -2.49
N ILE A 99 9.23 4.40 -2.80
CA ILE A 99 10.13 5.50 -3.20
C ILE A 99 10.60 6.19 -1.91
N ILE A 100 11.85 5.98 -1.56
CA ILE A 100 12.44 6.42 -0.29
C ILE A 100 13.15 7.75 -0.50
N LEU A 101 12.71 8.77 0.23
CA LEU A 101 13.26 10.13 0.18
C LEU A 101 14.47 10.26 1.13
N PRO A 102 15.38 11.22 0.86
CA PRO A 102 16.50 11.51 1.77
C PRO A 102 16.05 12.15 3.09
N GLU A 103 14.84 12.74 3.13
CA GLU A 103 14.27 13.34 4.34
C GLU A 103 14.09 12.30 5.44
N LYS A 104 14.59 12.60 6.64
CA LYS A 104 14.49 11.73 7.81
C LYS A 104 13.66 12.35 8.92
N VAL A 105 12.99 11.49 9.68
CA VAL A 105 12.36 11.82 10.95
C VAL A 105 12.93 10.95 12.06
N ASN A 106 13.13 11.55 13.24
CA ASN A 106 13.56 10.79 14.40
C ASN A 106 12.37 10.07 15.03
N MET A 107 12.58 8.80 15.39
CA MET A 107 11.60 7.93 16.04
C MET A 107 12.27 7.22 17.22
N GLY A 108 12.11 7.78 18.42
CA GLY A 108 12.90 7.33 19.57
C GLY A 108 14.41 7.44 19.31
N SER A 109 15.11 6.31 19.35
CA SER A 109 16.55 6.21 19.05
C SER A 109 16.86 5.92 17.58
N GLU A 110 15.85 5.83 16.72
CA GLU A 110 15.99 5.43 15.31
C GLU A 110 15.66 6.59 14.36
N GLN A 111 16.11 6.47 13.11
CA GLN A 111 15.72 7.36 12.02
C GLN A 111 14.86 6.61 11.02
N LEU A 112 13.74 7.23 10.64
CA LEU A 112 12.89 6.77 9.56
C LEU A 112 13.04 7.70 8.38
N TYR A 113 13.09 7.15 7.17
CA TYR A 113 13.10 7.94 5.94
C TYR A 113 11.66 8.19 5.50
N LYS A 114 11.33 9.41 5.06
CA LYS A 114 10.02 9.66 4.44
C LYS A 114 9.93 8.86 3.14
N SER A 115 8.78 8.29 2.82
CA SER A 115 8.63 7.48 1.61
C SER A 115 7.24 7.58 0.96
N VAL A 116 7.21 7.44 -0.36
CA VAL A 116 5.98 7.26 -1.11
C VAL A 116 5.80 5.79 -1.43
N ILE A 117 4.69 5.19 -1.02
CA ILE A 117 4.38 3.79 -1.33
C ILE A 117 3.31 3.75 -2.42
N ILE A 118 3.65 3.17 -3.56
CA ILE A 118 2.73 2.98 -4.69
C ILE A 118 2.50 1.48 -4.88
N ASN A 119 1.24 1.04 -4.86
CA ASN A 119 0.91 -0.32 -5.27
C ASN A 119 0.36 -0.29 -6.68
N ASN A 120 0.84 -1.22 -7.52
CA ASN A 120 0.37 -1.41 -8.88
C ASN A 120 0.16 -2.90 -9.17
N SER A 121 -0.65 -3.22 -10.17
CA SER A 121 -0.86 -4.59 -10.58
C SER A 121 -1.22 -4.71 -12.05
N TYR A 122 -0.61 -5.68 -12.73
CA TYR A 122 -0.97 -6.09 -14.09
C TYR A 122 -2.00 -7.22 -14.10
N ASN A 123 -2.15 -7.94 -12.98
CA ASN A 123 -3.15 -9.02 -12.88
C ASN A 123 -4.55 -8.52 -12.45
N GLY A 124 -4.65 -7.26 -12.02
CA GLY A 124 -5.90 -6.61 -11.63
C GLY A 124 -6.49 -7.07 -10.27
N LYS A 125 -5.81 -7.94 -9.52
CA LYS A 125 -6.24 -8.36 -8.16
C LYS A 125 -5.97 -7.28 -7.12
N THR A 126 -4.84 -6.57 -7.26
CA THR A 126 -4.45 -5.49 -6.38
C THR A 126 -4.80 -4.16 -7.06
N PRO A 127 -5.66 -3.32 -6.49
CA PRO A 127 -5.97 -2.03 -7.09
C PRO A 127 -4.75 -1.13 -7.07
N PHE A 128 -4.61 -0.27 -8.08
CA PHE A 128 -3.63 0.80 -8.02
C PHE A 128 -3.94 1.71 -6.81
N THR A 129 -2.93 1.97 -5.98
CA THR A 129 -3.05 2.85 -4.81
C THR A 129 -1.78 3.68 -4.63
N ILE A 130 -1.95 4.91 -4.15
CA ILE A 130 -0.86 5.76 -3.66
C ILE A 130 -1.07 5.92 -2.17
N GLN A 131 -0.07 5.59 -1.37
CA GLN A 131 -0.14 5.55 0.09
C GLN A 131 -1.34 4.74 0.63
N GLY A 132 -1.64 3.60 0.01
CA GLY A 132 -2.77 2.76 0.40
C GLY A 132 -4.16 3.35 0.10
N THR A 133 -4.23 4.46 -0.65
CA THR A 133 -5.48 5.06 -1.10
C THR A 133 -5.69 4.79 -2.58
N SER A 134 -6.80 4.15 -2.94
CA SER A 134 -7.19 4.01 -4.35
C SER A 134 -7.48 5.37 -4.96
N ILE A 135 -7.14 5.57 -6.24
CA ILE A 135 -7.49 6.79 -6.97
C ILE A 135 -9.01 7.02 -6.85
N GLY A 136 -9.41 8.27 -6.72
CA GLY A 136 -10.81 8.73 -6.71
C GLY A 136 -10.79 10.21 -7.07
N MET A 137 -11.56 10.65 -8.08
CA MET A 137 -11.30 11.95 -8.72
C MET A 137 -11.58 13.17 -7.83
N TYR A 138 -12.41 13.08 -6.77
CA TYR A 138 -12.93 14.29 -6.12
C TYR A 138 -13.21 14.20 -4.62
N ASN A 139 -12.47 13.38 -3.86
CA ASN A 139 -12.47 13.62 -2.40
C ASN A 139 -11.15 14.31 -2.07
N GLU A 140 -11.24 15.49 -1.41
CA GLU A 140 -10.12 16.11 -0.71
C GLU A 140 -9.53 15.09 0.26
N LYS A 141 -8.58 14.32 -0.23
CA LYS A 141 -7.90 13.28 0.53
C LYS A 141 -6.75 13.95 1.24
N ARG A 142 -6.67 13.69 2.54
CA ARG A 142 -5.51 14.07 3.33
C ARG A 142 -4.31 13.28 2.83
N VAL A 143 -3.20 13.98 2.67
CA VAL A 143 -1.93 13.38 2.31
C VAL A 143 -1.50 12.45 3.44
N ARG A 144 -1.24 11.19 3.10
CA ARG A 144 -0.64 10.22 4.04
C ARG A 144 0.88 10.29 3.96
N SER A 145 1.52 10.37 5.12
CA SER A 145 2.97 10.32 5.27
C SER A 145 3.40 8.91 5.61
N SER A 146 3.95 8.21 4.63
CA SER A 146 4.55 6.90 4.85
C SER A 146 6.05 7.04 5.08
N TYR A 147 6.62 6.01 5.70
CA TYR A 147 7.99 5.98 6.15
C TYR A 147 8.68 4.68 5.73
N TYR A 148 9.99 4.69 5.67
CA TYR A 148 10.81 3.52 5.43
C TYR A 148 11.76 3.33 6.61
N ARG A 149 11.84 2.09 7.08
CA ARG A 149 12.71 1.71 8.19
C ARG A 149 13.79 0.77 7.69
N GLU A 150 15.03 1.26 7.74
CA GLU A 150 16.20 0.58 7.17
C GLU A 150 16.48 -0.78 7.84
N ILE A 151 16.38 -0.85 9.17
CA ILE A 151 16.62 -2.06 9.99
C ILE A 151 15.79 -3.26 9.51
N CYS A 152 14.54 -3.02 9.10
CA CYS A 152 13.62 -4.04 8.61
C CYS A 152 13.51 -4.09 7.09
N SER A 153 14.10 -3.12 6.40
CA SER A 153 13.97 -2.90 4.96
C SER A 153 12.51 -2.95 4.49
N ASN A 154 11.63 -2.23 5.20
CA ASN A 154 10.18 -2.25 5.00
C ASN A 154 9.58 -0.84 4.95
N GLY A 155 8.50 -0.72 4.17
CA GLY A 155 7.64 0.46 4.15
C GLY A 155 6.60 0.40 5.27
N LEU A 156 6.41 1.53 5.94
CA LEU A 156 5.48 1.77 7.04
C LEU A 156 4.45 2.79 6.56
N MET A 157 3.18 2.40 6.49
CA MET A 157 2.16 3.22 5.88
C MET A 157 1.59 4.27 6.84
N GLY A 158 1.28 5.45 6.30
CA GLY A 158 0.63 6.57 6.98
C GLY A 158 -0.85 6.37 7.35
N TRP A 159 -1.24 5.22 7.93
CA TRP A 159 -2.65 4.85 8.15
C TRP A 159 -3.48 5.84 8.98
N VAL A 160 -2.83 6.64 9.82
CA VAL A 160 -3.52 7.53 10.76
C VAL A 160 -3.70 8.93 10.19
N ASP A 161 -3.05 9.25 9.07
CA ASP A 161 -3.06 10.61 8.51
C ASP A 161 -4.41 11.00 7.88
N ASP A 162 -5.33 10.04 7.75
CA ASP A 162 -6.72 10.30 7.38
C ASP A 162 -7.52 11.01 8.49
N PHE A 163 -7.04 11.01 9.73
CA PHE A 163 -7.74 11.62 10.86
C PHE A 163 -7.40 13.11 11.01
N ILE A 164 -8.34 13.86 11.60
CA ILE A 164 -8.20 15.31 11.79
C ILE A 164 -7.13 15.63 12.82
N SER A 165 -7.21 14.96 13.97
CA SER A 165 -6.31 15.13 15.09
C SER A 165 -6.05 13.80 15.79
N MET A 166 -5.04 13.78 16.66
CA MET A 166 -4.78 12.63 17.54
C MET A 166 -5.99 12.32 18.41
N GLN A 167 -6.67 13.34 18.93
CA GLN A 167 -7.84 13.15 19.80
C GLN A 167 -8.98 12.46 19.04
N ASP A 168 -9.25 12.87 17.80
CA ASP A 168 -10.29 12.25 16.97
C ASP A 168 -9.97 10.80 16.66
N TYR A 169 -8.70 10.49 16.44
CA TYR A 169 -8.23 9.12 16.22
C TYR A 169 -8.41 8.25 17.47
N LEU A 170 -7.95 8.73 18.63
CA LEU A 170 -8.07 7.99 19.89
C LEU A 170 -9.53 7.80 20.31
N ASN A 171 -10.38 8.80 20.12
CA ASN A 171 -11.82 8.69 20.36
C ASN A 171 -12.46 7.63 19.46
N TRP A 172 -12.08 7.58 18.18
CA TRP A 172 -12.56 6.57 17.24
C TRP A 172 -12.12 5.14 17.63
N LEU A 173 -10.89 4.99 18.11
CA LEU A 173 -10.41 3.71 18.65
C LEU A 173 -11.18 3.29 19.91
N ALA A 174 -11.39 4.20 20.86
CA ALA A 174 -12.14 3.96 22.10
C ALA A 174 -13.60 3.58 21.85
N ALA A 175 -14.20 4.08 20.78
CA ALA A 175 -15.56 3.74 20.35
C ALA A 175 -15.67 2.34 19.68
N GLY A 176 -14.60 1.55 19.63
CA GLY A 176 -14.63 0.19 19.11
C GLY A 176 -14.59 0.09 17.58
N GLN A 177 -13.98 1.09 16.90
CA GLN A 177 -13.78 1.10 15.45
C GLN A 177 -15.09 0.84 14.66
N PRO A 178 -16.10 1.73 14.75
CA PRO A 178 -17.41 1.50 14.15
C PRO A 178 -17.31 1.10 12.67
N LYS A 179 -17.88 -0.07 12.33
CA LYS A 179 -17.71 -0.82 11.05
C LYS A 179 -18.21 -0.12 9.77
N LYS A 180 -18.57 1.16 9.79
CA LYS A 180 -19.03 1.89 8.59
C LYS A 180 -18.59 3.35 8.62
N SER A 181 -17.47 3.67 7.94
CA SER A 181 -17.07 5.05 7.64
C SER A 181 -17.99 5.76 6.61
N LYS A 182 -19.23 5.30 6.41
CA LYS A 182 -20.20 5.97 5.53
C LYS A 182 -20.74 7.26 6.15
N ASP A 183 -20.75 7.36 7.48
CA ASP A 183 -21.25 8.56 8.16
C ASP A 183 -20.20 9.69 8.24
N ARG A 184 -18.89 9.38 8.09
CA ARG A 184 -17.83 10.40 8.03
C ARG A 184 -17.83 11.19 6.73
N GLN A 185 -18.13 10.56 5.60
CA GLN A 185 -18.28 11.29 4.33
C GLN A 185 -19.51 12.21 4.37
N GLN A 186 -20.56 11.84 5.10
CA GLN A 186 -21.77 12.65 5.20
C GLN A 186 -21.62 13.88 6.12
N GLN A 187 -20.83 13.81 7.19
CA GLN A 187 -20.56 15.00 8.02
C GLN A 187 -19.64 16.01 7.33
N VAL A 188 -18.58 15.57 6.66
CA VAL A 188 -17.69 16.48 5.89
C VAL A 188 -18.43 17.10 4.70
N SER A 189 -19.32 16.35 4.04
CA SER A 189 -20.13 16.88 2.93
C SER A 189 -21.27 17.81 3.34
N LYS A 190 -21.50 18.05 4.64
CA LYS A 190 -22.52 19.01 5.11
C LYS A 190 -21.97 20.42 5.32
N GLU A 191 -20.66 20.58 5.50
CA GLU A 191 -20.05 21.90 5.70
C GLU A 191 -19.55 22.56 4.40
N ILE A 192 -19.47 21.82 3.29
CA ILE A 192 -18.92 22.31 2.00
C ILE A 192 -20.01 22.44 0.90
N LYS A 193 -21.29 22.25 1.25
CA LYS A 193 -22.41 22.31 0.29
C LYS A 193 -22.96 23.72 0.10
N GLU A 194 -22.12 24.65 -0.33
CA GLU A 194 -22.57 25.81 -1.09
C GLU A 194 -21.69 25.90 -2.35
N ASP A 195 -22.33 25.87 -3.53
CA ASP A 195 -21.77 26.09 -4.88
C ASP A 195 -21.04 24.98 -5.66
N ILE A 196 -21.58 23.75 -5.75
CA ILE A 196 -21.24 22.86 -6.89
C ILE A 196 -22.50 22.33 -7.59
N PRO A 197 -22.66 22.55 -8.92
CA PRO A 197 -23.79 22.05 -9.72
C PRO A 197 -23.92 20.52 -9.66
N LYS A 198 -25.17 20.04 -9.61
CA LYS A 198 -25.58 18.65 -9.30
C LYS A 198 -25.26 17.56 -10.36
N GLU A 199 -24.41 17.80 -11.36
CA GLU A 199 -24.17 16.83 -12.45
C GLU A 199 -22.91 15.95 -12.32
N GLU A 200 -22.05 16.14 -11.30
CA GLU A 200 -20.80 15.37 -11.16
C GLU A 200 -20.76 14.35 -10.00
N LEU A 201 -21.91 13.82 -9.58
CA LEU A 201 -22.00 12.89 -8.46
C LEU A 201 -22.05 11.42 -8.88
N LEU A 202 -20.91 10.89 -9.35
CA LEU A 202 -20.68 9.44 -9.40
C LEU A 202 -19.30 9.08 -8.81
N GLN A 203 -19.27 8.95 -7.48
CA GLN A 203 -18.17 8.25 -6.79
C GLN A 203 -18.15 6.78 -7.21
N LYS A 204 -17.28 6.42 -8.16
CA LYS A 204 -16.79 5.05 -8.33
C LYS A 204 -15.34 4.98 -7.85
N ARG A 205 -15.04 3.98 -7.02
CA ARG A 205 -13.67 3.55 -6.74
C ARG A 205 -12.99 3.27 -8.09
N PHE A 206 -11.76 3.71 -8.28
CA PHE A 206 -10.96 3.26 -9.41
C PHE A 206 -10.65 1.76 -9.24
N SER A 207 -11.47 0.90 -9.84
CA SER A 207 -10.91 -0.26 -10.53
C SER A 207 -10.10 0.27 -11.73
N HIS A 208 -9.12 -0.48 -12.24
CA HIS A 208 -8.40 -0.17 -13.49
C HIS A 208 -9.35 -0.05 -14.69
N LYS A 209 -10.31 0.87 -14.73
CA LYS A 209 -11.33 1.00 -15.76
C LYS A 209 -11.43 2.45 -16.21
N GLY A 210 -11.25 2.72 -17.50
CA GLY A 210 -11.50 4.02 -18.12
C GLY A 210 -10.52 5.15 -17.76
N LEU A 211 -9.39 4.83 -17.13
CA LEU A 211 -8.31 5.77 -16.84
C LEU A 211 -7.41 5.94 -18.07
N LYS A 212 -7.24 7.17 -18.53
CA LYS A 212 -6.24 7.55 -19.54
C LYS A 212 -4.87 7.76 -18.88
N ASN A 213 -3.80 7.39 -19.59
CA ASN A 213 -2.44 7.49 -19.05
C ASN A 213 -2.01 8.93 -18.77
N GLU A 214 -2.49 9.89 -19.56
CA GLU A 214 -2.20 11.32 -19.39
C GLU A 214 -2.79 11.84 -18.09
N TRP A 215 -4.07 11.54 -17.83
CA TRP A 215 -4.73 11.91 -16.57
C TRP A 215 -4.08 11.25 -15.37
N PHE A 216 -3.63 10.01 -15.52
CA PHE A 216 -2.87 9.34 -14.48
C PHE A 216 -1.56 10.07 -14.14
N LYS A 217 -0.80 10.51 -15.16
CA LYS A 217 0.44 11.27 -14.94
C LYS A 217 0.17 12.55 -14.15
N GLU A 218 -0.81 13.33 -14.59
CA GLU A 218 -1.19 14.60 -13.93
C GLU A 218 -1.64 14.36 -12.48
N TYR A 219 -2.46 13.33 -12.27
CA TYR A 219 -2.93 12.96 -10.94
C TYR A 219 -1.78 12.55 -10.02
N LEU A 220 -0.91 11.64 -10.48
CA LEU A 220 0.24 11.18 -9.70
C LEU A 220 1.18 12.34 -9.39
N ALA A 221 1.50 13.19 -10.36
CA ALA A 221 2.33 14.38 -10.15
C ALA A 221 1.73 15.29 -9.07
N LYS A 222 0.43 15.57 -9.12
CA LYS A 222 -0.28 16.37 -8.11
C LYS A 222 -0.20 15.74 -6.71
N GLU A 223 -0.43 14.43 -6.59
CA GLU A 223 -0.33 13.73 -5.31
C GLU A 223 1.10 13.78 -4.74
N LEU A 224 2.13 13.63 -5.59
CA LEU A 224 3.53 13.75 -5.18
C LEU A 224 3.86 15.16 -4.70
N HIS A 225 3.42 16.20 -5.43
CA HIS A 225 3.61 17.59 -5.01
C HIS A 225 2.93 17.87 -3.66
N ASN A 226 1.71 17.38 -3.46
CA ASN A 226 1.01 17.49 -2.19
C ASN A 226 1.79 16.78 -1.07
N PHE A 227 2.33 15.58 -1.34
CA PHE A 227 3.11 14.80 -0.39
C PHE A 227 4.42 15.46 0.04
N LEU A 228 5.18 15.96 -0.93
CA LEU A 228 6.46 16.62 -0.67
C LEU A 228 6.27 17.87 0.19
N ASN A 229 5.21 18.64 -0.06
CA ASN A 229 4.92 19.87 0.67
C ASN A 229 4.19 19.67 2.01
N TYR A 230 3.80 18.44 2.37
CA TYR A 230 3.04 18.17 3.58
C TYR A 230 3.96 18.00 4.81
N PRO A 231 3.89 18.90 5.82
CA PRO A 231 4.88 18.93 6.91
C PRO A 231 4.46 18.15 8.17
N LYS A 232 3.21 17.69 8.29
CA LYS A 232 2.67 17.14 9.54
C LYS A 232 2.09 15.74 9.36
N SER A 233 2.74 14.72 9.90
CA SER A 233 2.16 13.38 9.98
C SER A 233 1.60 13.10 11.38
N LEU A 234 0.35 12.64 11.43
CA LEU A 234 -0.24 12.11 12.65
C LEU A 234 0.30 10.69 12.94
N THR A 235 0.62 9.93 11.89
CA THR A 235 1.19 8.60 11.97
C THR A 235 2.54 8.61 12.69
N ALA A 236 3.42 9.58 12.41
CA ALA A 236 4.66 9.74 13.16
C ALA A 236 4.43 9.98 14.67
N GLN A 237 3.36 10.69 15.04
CA GLN A 237 3.02 10.87 16.46
C GLN A 237 2.54 9.56 17.10
N VAL A 238 1.78 8.75 16.35
CA VAL A 238 1.35 7.42 16.81
C VAL A 238 2.55 6.48 16.99
N TYR A 239 3.50 6.45 16.05
CA TYR A 239 4.71 5.65 16.18
C TYR A 239 5.51 6.04 17.44
N ASN A 240 5.67 7.34 17.71
CA ASN A 240 6.30 7.81 18.92
C ASN A 240 5.54 7.35 20.17
N ARG A 241 4.20 7.43 20.15
CA ARG A 241 3.35 6.92 21.24
C ARG A 241 3.56 5.41 21.47
N LEU A 242 3.61 4.60 20.42
CA LEU A 242 3.89 3.16 20.53
C LEU A 242 5.29 2.88 21.08
N SER A 243 6.30 3.68 20.69
CA SER A 243 7.68 3.51 21.15
C SER A 243 7.86 3.74 22.66
N SER A 244 7.05 4.63 23.23
CA SER A 244 7.06 4.96 24.66
C SER A 244 6.28 3.99 25.54
N LYS A 245 5.56 3.02 24.95
CA LYS A 245 4.69 2.09 25.67
C LYS A 245 5.35 0.70 25.75
N PRO A 246 5.83 0.28 26.94
CA PRO A 246 6.34 -1.08 27.11
C PRO A 246 5.20 -2.09 26.93
N VAL A 247 5.58 -3.30 26.51
CA VAL A 247 4.64 -4.40 26.36
C VAL A 247 4.17 -4.89 27.74
N SER A 248 2.86 -4.82 28.00
CA SER A 248 2.25 -5.10 29.32
C SER A 248 1.89 -6.57 29.56
N LYS A 249 1.69 -7.35 28.49
CA LYS A 249 1.46 -8.81 28.47
C LYS A 249 2.65 -9.51 27.82
N GLU A 250 2.69 -10.83 27.70
CA GLU A 250 3.69 -11.44 26.82
C GLU A 250 3.50 -10.93 25.38
N ALA A 251 4.58 -10.43 24.77
CA ALA A 251 4.55 -9.91 23.39
C ALA A 251 4.00 -10.95 22.39
N GLU A 252 4.20 -12.24 22.69
CA GLU A 252 3.67 -13.35 21.92
C GLU A 252 2.14 -13.41 21.91
N SER A 253 1.49 -13.11 23.04
CA SER A 253 0.03 -13.02 23.14
C SER A 253 -0.49 -11.86 22.29
N ILE A 254 0.15 -10.69 22.40
CA ILE A 254 -0.23 -9.50 21.63
C ILE A 254 -0.15 -9.77 20.12
N ILE A 255 0.93 -10.41 19.65
CA ILE A 255 1.10 -10.76 18.23
C ILE A 255 0.01 -11.72 17.77
N THR A 256 -0.39 -12.66 18.62
CA THR A 256 -1.46 -13.63 18.30
C THR A 256 -2.82 -12.94 18.23
N ASP A 257 -3.09 -12.00 19.14
CA ASP A 257 -4.35 -11.26 19.24
C ASP A 257 -4.60 -10.30 18.05
N ILE A 258 -3.53 -9.86 17.35
CA ILE A 258 -3.64 -9.06 16.12
C ILE A 258 -4.40 -9.80 14.99
N GLY A 259 -4.41 -11.14 15.02
CA GLY A 259 -5.14 -11.94 14.03
C GLY A 259 -4.41 -12.16 12.70
N VAL A 260 -3.07 -12.02 12.69
CA VAL A 260 -2.27 -12.45 11.53
C VAL A 260 -2.20 -13.99 11.45
N PRO A 261 -2.05 -14.58 10.25
CA PRO A 261 -1.87 -16.02 10.09
C PRO A 261 -0.77 -16.60 10.99
N ARG A 262 -1.00 -17.78 11.57
CA ARG A 262 -0.11 -18.41 12.58
C ARG A 262 1.37 -18.48 12.17
N MET A 263 1.66 -18.76 10.90
CA MET A 263 3.04 -18.76 10.41
C MET A 263 3.67 -17.37 10.43
N LEU A 264 2.91 -16.32 10.06
CA LEU A 264 3.38 -14.94 10.10
C LEU A 264 3.53 -14.44 11.53
N ALA A 265 2.63 -14.83 12.44
CA ALA A 265 2.78 -14.57 13.87
C ALA A 265 4.11 -15.11 14.41
N LYS A 266 4.46 -16.36 14.06
CA LYS A 266 5.75 -16.96 14.46
C LYS A 266 6.95 -16.19 13.88
N GLN A 267 6.88 -15.79 12.61
CA GLN A 267 7.95 -14.98 11.99
C GLN A 267 8.08 -13.60 12.65
N ALA A 268 6.97 -12.98 13.04
CA ALA A 268 6.97 -11.73 13.78
C ALA A 268 7.61 -11.90 15.18
N GLN A 269 7.30 -12.98 15.90
CA GLN A 269 7.95 -13.28 17.19
C GLN A 269 9.47 -13.45 17.05
N ASP A 270 9.91 -14.21 16.05
CA ASP A 270 11.34 -14.41 15.78
C ASP A 270 12.03 -13.10 15.38
N ARG A 271 11.34 -12.25 14.60
CA ARG A 271 11.83 -10.93 14.23
C ARG A 271 11.95 -10.01 15.45
N LEU A 272 10.94 -9.95 16.31
CA LEU A 272 10.95 -9.13 17.53
C LEU A 272 12.17 -9.47 18.39
N ARG A 273 12.43 -10.76 18.65
CA ARG A 273 13.59 -11.20 19.43
C ARG A 273 14.93 -10.80 18.82
N ARG A 274 15.02 -10.71 17.49
CA ARG A 274 16.23 -10.23 16.81
C ARG A 274 16.40 -8.73 16.97
N GLU A 275 15.31 -7.97 16.88
CA GLU A 275 15.35 -6.52 17.03
C GLU A 275 15.68 -6.09 18.45
N GLU A 276 15.14 -6.76 19.47
CA GLU A 276 15.51 -6.53 20.87
C GLU A 276 17.02 -6.64 21.09
N LYS A 277 17.64 -7.66 20.47
CA LYS A 277 19.10 -7.87 20.53
C LYS A 277 19.86 -6.82 19.75
N LEU A 278 19.44 -6.53 18.51
CA LEU A 278 20.10 -5.58 17.63
C LEU A 278 20.11 -4.16 18.21
N LEU A 279 18.98 -3.76 18.79
CA LEU A 279 18.77 -2.41 19.32
C LEU A 279 19.12 -2.31 20.80
N SER A 280 19.36 -3.43 21.48
CA SER A 280 19.62 -3.49 22.93
C SER A 280 18.52 -2.80 23.76
N VAL A 281 17.27 -2.98 23.35
CA VAL A 281 16.10 -2.43 24.04
C VAL A 281 15.11 -3.52 24.42
N LYS A 282 14.31 -3.25 25.46
CA LYS A 282 13.18 -4.09 25.86
C LYS A 282 12.03 -3.98 24.86
N PRO A 283 11.13 -4.98 24.80
CA PRO A 283 10.04 -4.97 23.84
C PRO A 283 9.04 -3.85 24.19
N ASN A 284 8.72 -3.04 23.20
CA ASN A 284 7.67 -2.02 23.24
C ASN A 284 6.68 -2.24 22.08
N LEU A 285 5.54 -1.55 22.10
CA LEU A 285 4.52 -1.74 21.07
C LEU A 285 5.01 -1.35 19.67
N TRP A 286 5.99 -0.44 19.57
CA TRP A 286 6.65 -0.06 18.32
C TRP A 286 7.41 -1.24 17.70
N LEU A 287 8.22 -1.97 18.48
CA LEU A 287 8.93 -3.14 17.99
C LEU A 287 7.98 -4.27 17.63
N VAL A 288 6.88 -4.44 18.38
CA VAL A 288 5.83 -5.41 18.04
C VAL A 288 5.21 -5.07 16.67
N TYR A 289 4.83 -3.80 16.45
CA TYR A 289 4.30 -3.36 15.16
C TYR A 289 5.28 -3.63 14.02
N ASN A 290 6.54 -3.24 14.18
CA ASN A 290 7.56 -3.43 13.15
C ASN A 290 7.84 -4.91 12.84
N ALA A 291 7.80 -5.77 13.86
CA ALA A 291 8.00 -7.19 13.67
C ALA A 291 6.84 -7.82 12.88
N VAL A 292 5.60 -7.39 13.15
CA VAL A 292 4.41 -7.82 12.39
C VAL A 292 4.46 -7.31 10.96
N ASN A 293 4.75 -6.03 10.75
CA ASN A 293 4.90 -5.45 9.41
C ASN A 293 6.02 -6.18 8.62
N TYR A 294 7.17 -6.40 9.25
CA TYR A 294 8.27 -7.16 8.64
C TYR A 294 7.80 -8.55 8.20
N ALA A 295 7.12 -9.30 9.08
CA ALA A 295 6.60 -10.62 8.75
C ALA A 295 5.62 -10.56 7.57
N LEU A 296 4.72 -9.57 7.55
CA LEU A 296 3.76 -9.37 6.47
C LEU A 296 4.41 -9.12 5.11
N PHE A 297 5.59 -8.52 5.01
CA PHE A 297 6.21 -8.18 3.72
C PHE A 297 7.49 -8.96 3.36
N ASN A 298 8.07 -9.69 4.33
CA ASN A 298 9.29 -10.48 4.10
C ASN A 298 9.09 -11.99 4.24
N SER A 299 7.92 -12.44 4.68
CA SER A 299 7.63 -13.88 4.84
C SER A 299 6.73 -14.42 3.74
N ARG A 300 6.93 -15.71 3.44
CA ARG A 300 6.13 -16.49 2.51
C ARG A 300 4.68 -16.55 3.00
N SER A 301 3.73 -16.21 2.14
CA SER A 301 2.30 -16.27 2.47
C SER A 301 1.45 -16.34 1.21
N SER A 302 0.22 -16.83 1.36
CA SER A 302 -0.82 -16.83 0.34
C SER A 302 -1.53 -15.48 0.16
N LEU A 303 -1.22 -14.49 1.01
CA LEU A 303 -1.83 -13.17 0.98
C LEU A 303 -1.35 -12.33 -0.21
N THR A 304 -2.29 -11.65 -0.86
CA THR A 304 -1.99 -10.59 -1.83
C THR A 304 -1.30 -9.40 -1.15
N ILE A 305 -0.68 -8.53 -1.94
CA ILE A 305 -0.09 -7.28 -1.39
C ILE A 305 -1.15 -6.45 -0.67
N ASN A 306 -2.34 -6.33 -1.25
CA ASN A 306 -3.46 -5.60 -0.66
C ASN A 306 -3.90 -6.19 0.69
N ASP A 307 -3.99 -7.52 0.82
CA ASP A 307 -4.39 -8.15 2.07
C ASP A 307 -3.34 -8.00 3.17
N ARG A 308 -2.05 -7.99 2.80
CA ARG A 308 -0.94 -7.68 3.72
C ARG A 308 -1.08 -6.27 4.28
N TYR A 309 -1.41 -5.27 3.45
CA TYR A 309 -1.65 -3.90 3.92
C TYR A 309 -2.87 -3.76 4.83
N LYS A 310 -3.99 -4.46 4.55
CA LYS A 310 -5.16 -4.44 5.46
C LYS A 310 -4.82 -5.01 6.84
N LEU A 311 -4.01 -6.07 6.89
CA LEU A 311 -3.53 -6.63 8.16
C LEU A 311 -2.55 -5.68 8.86
N ASP A 312 -1.69 -5.00 8.12
CA ASP A 312 -0.79 -3.97 8.67
C ASP A 312 -1.57 -2.81 9.31
N GLU A 313 -2.60 -2.30 8.62
CA GLU A 313 -3.51 -1.28 9.13
C GLU A 313 -4.22 -1.75 10.41
N SER A 314 -4.78 -2.96 10.39
CA SER A 314 -5.45 -3.57 11.53
C SER A 314 -4.51 -3.72 12.73
N ALA A 315 -3.26 -4.16 12.48
CA ALA A 315 -2.23 -4.30 13.51
C ALA A 315 -1.88 -2.97 14.16
N LEU A 316 -1.69 -1.91 13.36
CA LEU A 316 -1.38 -0.58 13.90
C LEU A 316 -2.51 -0.08 14.81
N HIS A 317 -3.76 -0.20 14.35
CA HIS A 317 -4.91 0.25 15.12
C HIS A 317 -5.09 -0.54 16.41
N TYR A 318 -4.98 -1.87 16.36
CA TYR A 318 -5.04 -2.73 17.54
C TYR A 318 -3.94 -2.38 18.55
N LEU A 319 -2.69 -2.19 18.12
CA LEU A 319 -1.61 -1.82 19.02
C LEU A 319 -1.82 -0.44 19.61
N THR A 320 -2.41 0.49 18.85
CA THR A 320 -2.71 1.82 19.36
C THR A 320 -3.82 1.80 20.41
N THR A 321 -4.80 0.89 20.34
CA THR A 321 -5.80 0.76 21.42
C THR A 321 -5.16 0.35 22.75
N GLN A 322 -4.03 -0.36 22.74
CA GLN A 322 -3.28 -0.71 23.95
C GLN A 322 -2.58 0.49 24.61
N THR A 323 -2.63 1.66 23.97
CA THR A 323 -2.02 2.90 24.50
C THR A 323 -3.02 3.86 25.13
N ILE A 324 -4.31 3.56 25.04
CA ILE A 324 -5.43 4.35 25.59
C ILE A 324 -5.62 3.93 27.05
#